data_AF-A0A412HXU7-F1
#
_entry.id   AF-A0A412HXU7-F1
#
_cell.length_a   1.000
_cell.length_b   1.000
_cell.length_c   1.000
_cell.angle_alpha   90.00
_cell.angle_beta   90.00
_cell.angle_gamma   90.00
#
_symmetry.space_group_name_H-M   'P 1'
#
loop_
_entity.id
_entity.type
_entity.pdbx_description
1 polymer ?
#
loop_
_entity_poly.entity_id
_entity_poly.type
_entity_poly.pdbx_seq_one_letter_code
_entity_poly.pdbx_strand_id
1 'polypeptide(L)'
;MMTYDDYDMMYERLMYLKKNQNNLSLNERTKKVIEEIGKHPDAFEMYKGVFLTPDQVKNLQRFGINGKQASQYILNQCELRTKNSLELTYRYYGYVKPITPAILNQVIDDVATRVQLENEYARTVHAPSPQDEKEDQLTLNELGQFEH
;
A
#
# COMPACT_ATOMS: atom_id res chain seq x y z
N MET A 1 -5.60 -12.00 -3.60
CA MET A 1 -4.62 -11.98 -2.48
C MET A 1 -3.30 -11.56 -3.10
N MET A 2 -2.59 -10.60 -2.48
CA MET A 2 -1.26 -10.22 -2.98
C MET A 2 -0.26 -11.33 -2.64
N THR A 3 0.70 -11.54 -3.54
CA THR A 3 1.82 -12.48 -3.34
C THR A 3 2.94 -11.80 -2.54
N TYR A 4 3.90 -12.57 -2.03
CA TYR A 4 5.07 -12.01 -1.34
C TYR A 4 5.84 -11.01 -2.20
N ASP A 5 6.03 -11.36 -3.47
CA ASP A 5 6.70 -10.52 -4.45
C ASP A 5 5.94 -9.20 -4.68
N ASP A 6 4.60 -9.22 -4.59
CA ASP A 6 3.79 -8.01 -4.67
C ASP A 6 4.03 -7.08 -3.47
N TYR A 7 4.12 -7.63 -2.24
CA TYR A 7 4.41 -6.83 -1.04
C TYR A 7 5.83 -6.24 -1.10
N ASP A 8 6.83 -7.04 -1.45
CA ASP A 8 8.22 -6.57 -1.56
C ASP A 8 8.37 -5.50 -2.64
N MET A 9 7.74 -5.71 -3.81
CA MET A 9 7.72 -4.72 -4.88
C MET A 9 7.00 -3.43 -4.47
N MET A 10 5.91 -3.52 -3.72
CA MET A 10 5.21 -2.34 -3.19
C MET A 10 6.09 -1.57 -2.21
N TYR A 11 6.75 -2.26 -1.28
CA TYR A 11 7.68 -1.65 -0.32
C TYR A 11 8.82 -0.91 -1.03
N GLU A 12 9.47 -1.55 -2.00
CA GLU A 12 10.56 -0.93 -2.77
C GLU A 12 10.11 0.32 -3.52
N ARG A 13 8.91 0.30 -4.12
CA ARG A 13 8.33 1.47 -4.80
C ARG A 13 8.05 2.61 -3.82
N LEU A 14 7.55 2.30 -2.63
CA LEU A 14 7.33 3.29 -1.57
C LEU A 14 8.65 3.92 -1.11
N MET A 15 9.68 3.11 -0.86
CA MET A 15 11.01 3.60 -0.48
C MET A 15 11.66 4.44 -1.57
N TYR A 16 11.48 4.07 -2.84
CA TYR A 16 11.92 4.85 -3.98
C TYR A 16 11.24 6.23 -4.01
N LEU A 17 9.92 6.28 -3.81
CA LEU A 17 9.17 7.53 -3.72
C LEU A 17 9.59 8.40 -2.52
N LYS A 18 9.95 7.79 -1.39
CA LYS A 18 10.48 8.52 -0.22
C LYS A 18 11.83 9.17 -0.50
N LYS A 19 12.76 8.43 -1.11
CA LYS A 19 14.11 8.93 -1.46
C LYS A 19 14.05 10.07 -2.48
N ASN A 20 13.04 10.08 -3.35
CA ASN A 20 12.79 11.11 -4.36
C ASN A 20 14.00 11.42 -5.27
N GLN A 21 14.78 10.41 -5.65
CA GLN A 21 16.02 10.59 -6.42
C GLN A 21 15.82 11.22 -7.81
N ASN A 22 14.61 11.10 -8.38
CA ASN A 22 14.25 11.71 -9.65
C ASN A 22 13.80 13.17 -9.52
N ASN A 23 13.87 13.77 -8.33
CA ASN A 23 13.39 15.12 -8.05
C ASN A 23 11.93 15.35 -8.52
N LEU A 24 11.05 14.35 -8.30
CA LEU A 24 9.64 14.48 -8.61
C LEU A 24 9.05 15.65 -7.81
N SER A 25 8.14 16.39 -8.44
CA SER A 25 7.37 17.41 -7.73
C SER A 25 6.55 16.76 -6.63
N LEU A 26 6.23 17.51 -5.56
CA LEU A 26 5.42 16.98 -4.47
C LEU A 26 4.07 16.46 -4.96
N ASN A 27 3.49 17.12 -5.97
CA ASN A 27 2.25 16.67 -6.62
C ASN A 27 2.42 15.29 -7.24
N GLU A 28 3.39 15.11 -8.15
CA GLU A 28 3.62 13.82 -8.81
C GLU A 28 3.93 12.72 -7.81
N ARG A 29 4.74 13.03 -6.79
CA ARG A 29 5.11 12.09 -5.74
C ARG A 29 3.89 11.67 -4.93
N THR A 30 3.03 12.63 -4.54
CA THR A 30 1.79 12.35 -3.82
C THR A 30 0.85 11.49 -4.66
N LYS A 31 0.69 11.81 -5.96
CA LYS A 31 -0.16 11.02 -6.86
C LYS A 31 0.30 9.57 -6.94
N LYS A 32 1.59 9.35 -7.13
CA LYS A 32 2.18 8.00 -7.18
C LYS A 32 2.02 7.24 -5.85
N VAL A 33 2.18 7.90 -4.71
CA VAL A 33 1.92 7.27 -3.40
C VAL A 33 0.46 6.85 -3.26
N ILE A 34 -0.48 7.72 -3.64
CA ILE A 34 -1.92 7.40 -3.61
C ILE A 34 -2.21 6.20 -4.53
N GLU A 35 -1.67 6.18 -5.75
CA GLU A 35 -1.85 5.06 -6.68
C GLU A 35 -1.26 3.75 -6.16
N GLU A 36 -0.11 3.79 -5.49
CA GLU A 36 0.52 2.58 -4.94
C GLU A 36 -0.29 2.01 -3.78
N ILE A 37 -0.76 2.87 -2.85
CA ILE A 37 -1.66 2.45 -1.77
C ILE A 37 -2.92 1.77 -2.34
N GLY A 38 -3.43 2.26 -3.47
CA GLY A 38 -4.65 1.73 -4.10
C GLY A 38 -4.59 0.28 -4.55
N LYS A 39 -3.38 -0.26 -4.70
CA LYS A 39 -3.15 -1.66 -5.08
C LYS A 39 -3.28 -2.60 -3.87
N HIS A 40 -3.17 -2.06 -2.67
CA HIS A 40 -3.19 -2.81 -1.43
C HIS A 40 -4.63 -3.22 -1.05
N PRO A 41 -4.86 -4.44 -0.52
CA PRO A 41 -6.19 -4.86 -0.06
C PRO A 41 -6.74 -3.94 1.04
N ASP A 42 -5.88 -3.52 1.98
CA ASP A 42 -6.23 -2.62 3.09
C ASP A 42 -6.06 -1.12 2.76
N ALA A 43 -6.11 -0.73 1.47
CA ALA A 43 -5.93 0.65 1.03
C ALA A 43 -6.79 1.67 1.82
N PHE A 44 -8.01 1.29 2.20
CA PHE A 44 -8.91 2.16 2.95
C PHE A 44 -8.38 2.53 4.34
N GLU A 45 -7.79 1.59 5.08
CA GLU A 45 -7.20 1.89 6.38
C GLU A 45 -5.94 2.74 6.22
N MET A 46 -5.18 2.56 5.13
CA MET A 46 -4.02 3.39 4.81
C MET A 46 -4.39 4.82 4.40
N TYR A 47 -5.54 5.03 3.75
CA TYR A 47 -6.02 6.37 3.39
C TYR A 47 -6.67 7.12 4.55
N LYS A 48 -7.19 6.40 5.54
CA LYS A 48 -7.98 6.92 6.65
C LYS A 48 -7.14 7.86 7.54
N GLY A 49 -7.71 9.01 7.89
CA GLY A 49 -7.07 10.05 8.69
C GLY A 49 -6.06 10.91 7.90
N VAL A 50 -5.53 10.39 6.79
CA VAL A 50 -4.59 11.11 5.93
C VAL A 50 -5.32 11.80 4.78
N PHE A 51 -5.91 11.01 3.88
CA PHE A 51 -6.57 11.44 2.64
C PHE A 51 -8.10 11.32 2.69
N LEU A 52 -8.61 10.43 3.54
CA LEU A 52 -10.04 10.21 3.75
C LEU A 52 -10.40 10.28 5.23
N THR A 53 -11.55 10.84 5.56
CA THR A 53 -12.11 10.74 6.91
C THR A 53 -12.69 9.35 7.16
N PRO A 54 -12.86 8.92 8.42
CA PRO A 54 -13.50 7.64 8.74
C PRO A 54 -14.90 7.49 8.11
N ASP A 55 -15.67 8.57 8.04
CA ASP A 55 -17.01 8.54 7.43
C ASP A 55 -16.96 8.39 5.90
N GLN A 56 -15.96 8.98 5.25
CA GLN A 56 -15.75 8.76 3.81
C GLN A 56 -15.35 7.31 3.53
N VAL A 57 -14.47 6.74 4.34
CA VAL A 57 -14.09 5.33 4.20
C VAL A 57 -15.33 4.44 4.31
N LYS A 58 -16.15 4.64 5.35
CA LYS A 58 -17.43 3.91 5.51
C LYS A 58 -18.36 4.08 4.30
N ASN A 59 -18.52 5.30 3.81
CA ASN A 59 -19.39 5.58 2.66
C ASN A 59 -18.87 4.91 1.38
N LEU A 60 -17.59 5.06 1.07
CA LEU A 60 -16.98 4.44 -0.12
C LEU A 60 -17.06 2.91 -0.06
N GLN A 61 -16.76 2.31 1.10
CA GLN A 61 -16.90 0.87 1.31
C GLN A 61 -18.36 0.41 1.14
N ARG A 62 -19.33 1.19 1.63
CA ARG A 62 -20.77 0.89 1.43
C ARG A 62 -21.17 0.87 -0.04
N PHE A 63 -20.54 1.66 -0.89
CA PHE A 63 -20.76 1.65 -2.34
C PHE A 63 -19.97 0.56 -3.08
N GLY A 64 -19.25 -0.32 -2.36
CA GLY A 64 -18.44 -1.38 -2.97
C GLY A 64 -17.22 -0.86 -3.73
N ILE A 65 -16.76 0.35 -3.43
CA ILE A 65 -15.58 0.95 -4.03
C ILE A 65 -14.34 0.19 -3.55
N ASN A 66 -13.45 -0.18 -4.46
CA ASN A 66 -12.17 -0.79 -4.11
C ASN A 66 -11.03 0.24 -3.95
N GLY A 67 -9.86 -0.21 -3.48
CA GLY A 67 -8.70 0.65 -3.23
C GLY A 67 -8.30 1.51 -4.45
N LYS A 68 -8.25 0.92 -5.65
CA LYS A 68 -7.89 1.62 -6.88
C LYS A 68 -8.90 2.71 -7.25
N GLN A 69 -10.20 2.42 -7.11
CA GLN A 69 -11.25 3.41 -7.34
C GLN A 69 -11.21 4.51 -6.27
N ALA A 70 -10.90 4.17 -5.02
CA ALA A 70 -10.67 5.15 -3.95
C ALA A 70 -9.47 6.05 -4.27
N SER A 71 -8.37 5.53 -4.83
CA SER A 71 -7.24 6.34 -5.31
C SER A 71 -7.71 7.39 -6.31
N GLN A 72 -8.49 6.99 -7.32
CA GLN A 72 -8.97 7.91 -8.35
C GLN A 72 -9.92 8.96 -7.75
N TYR A 73 -10.80 8.55 -6.84
CA TYR A 73 -11.64 9.48 -6.09
C TYR A 73 -10.77 10.52 -5.35
N ILE A 74 -9.72 10.09 -4.66
CA ILE A 74 -8.82 10.96 -3.92
C ILE A 74 -8.08 11.93 -4.86
N LEU A 75 -7.50 11.41 -5.93
CA LEU A 75 -6.75 12.21 -6.91
C LEU A 75 -7.60 13.31 -7.55
N ASN A 76 -8.89 13.05 -7.76
CA ASN A 76 -9.83 14.04 -8.29
C ASN A 76 -10.14 15.20 -7.32
N GLN A 77 -9.81 15.06 -6.04
CA GLN A 77 -9.97 16.11 -5.03
C GLN A 77 -8.67 16.89 -4.73
N CYS A 78 -7.54 16.46 -5.31
CA CYS A 78 -6.25 17.14 -5.16
C CYS A 78 -6.21 18.41 -6.01
N GLU A 79 -5.97 19.56 -5.37
CA GLU A 79 -5.76 20.84 -6.05
C GLU A 79 -4.36 21.38 -5.77
N LEU A 80 -3.68 21.85 -6.83
CA LEU A 80 -2.48 22.67 -6.70
C LEU A 80 -2.90 24.12 -6.46
N ARG A 81 -2.75 24.61 -5.22
CA ARG A 81 -3.20 25.96 -4.88
C ARG A 81 -2.31 27.09 -5.38
N THR A 82 -1.02 26.89 -5.63
CA THR A 82 -0.20 27.91 -6.31
C THR A 82 0.93 27.28 -7.15
N LYS A 83 1.32 27.95 -8.24
CA LYS A 83 2.43 27.51 -9.13
C LYS A 83 3.80 27.49 -8.43
N ASN A 84 3.94 28.22 -7.32
CA ASN A 84 5.19 28.35 -6.55
C ASN A 84 5.11 27.68 -5.17
N SER A 85 3.98 27.05 -4.81
CA SER A 85 3.82 26.40 -3.52
C SER A 85 4.45 25.02 -3.55
N LEU A 86 5.26 24.73 -2.55
CA LEU A 86 5.74 23.38 -2.24
C LEU A 86 4.67 22.55 -1.52
N GLU A 87 3.44 23.05 -1.37
CA GLU A 87 2.36 22.40 -0.65
C GLU A 87 1.23 22.01 -1.61
N LEU A 88 0.94 20.71 -1.65
CA LEU A 88 -0.24 20.19 -2.33
C LEU A 88 -1.42 20.32 -1.38
N THR A 89 -2.57 20.80 -1.85
CA THR A 89 -3.73 20.98 -0.97
C THR A 89 -4.89 20.11 -1.39
N TYR A 90 -5.48 19.46 -0.41
CA TYR A 90 -6.63 18.61 -0.62
C TYR A 90 -7.88 19.40 -0.29
N ARG A 91 -8.77 19.62 -1.27
CA ARG A 91 -10.02 20.35 -1.05
C ARG A 91 -11.10 19.34 -0.67
N TYR A 92 -11.71 19.53 0.50
CA TYR A 92 -12.76 18.64 1.00
C TYR A 92 -13.85 19.42 1.75
N TYR A 93 -15.07 19.47 1.21
CA TYR A 93 -16.24 20.09 1.86
C TYR A 93 -15.95 21.42 2.61
N GLY A 94 -15.11 22.28 2.04
CA GLY A 94 -14.71 23.57 2.62
C GLY A 94 -13.44 23.55 3.49
N TYR A 95 -12.98 22.39 3.93
CA TYR A 95 -11.69 22.21 4.60
C TYR A 95 -10.56 21.95 3.60
N VAL A 96 -9.42 22.54 3.88
CA VAL A 96 -8.24 22.50 3.02
C VAL A 96 -7.11 21.91 3.86
N LYS A 97 -6.73 20.67 3.57
CA LYS A 97 -5.62 20.01 4.28
C LYS A 97 -4.34 20.12 3.43
N PRO A 98 -3.28 20.78 3.91
CA PRO A 98 -2.00 20.79 3.22
C PRO A 98 -1.31 19.43 3.37
N ILE A 99 -0.77 18.92 2.27
CA ILE A 99 0.20 17.84 2.23
C ILE A 99 1.54 18.50 2.00
N THR A 100 2.39 18.47 3.02
CA THR A 100 3.78 18.91 2.95
C THR A 100 4.68 17.71 2.63
N PRO A 101 5.94 17.92 2.22
CA PRO A 101 6.89 16.83 2.01
C PRO A 101 7.07 15.94 3.25
N ALA A 102 7.04 16.53 4.45
CA ALA A 102 7.16 15.80 5.71
C ALA A 102 5.96 14.88 5.97
N ILE A 103 4.73 15.39 5.76
CA ILE A 103 3.51 14.60 5.87
C ILE A 103 3.54 13.44 4.86
N LEU A 104 3.91 13.71 3.62
CA LEU A 104 3.99 12.65 2.60
C LEU A 104 5.01 11.58 2.97
N ASN A 105 6.17 11.96 3.50
CA ASN A 105 7.18 10.99 3.94
C ASN A 105 6.70 10.15 5.11
N GLN A 106 5.99 10.75 6.08
CA GLN A 106 5.40 10.01 7.19
C GLN A 106 4.37 8.98 6.69
N VAL A 107 3.51 9.38 5.74
CA VAL A 107 2.54 8.47 5.13
C VAL A 107 3.23 7.29 4.44
N ILE A 108 4.33 7.56 3.73
CA ILE A 108 5.10 6.50 3.09
C ILE A 108 5.66 5.53 4.15
N ASP A 109 6.17 6.04 5.27
CA ASP A 109 6.70 5.21 6.36
C ASP A 109 5.62 4.34 6.98
N ASP A 110 4.47 4.93 7.34
CA ASP A 110 3.36 4.21 7.95
C ASP A 110 2.84 3.08 7.03
N VAL A 111 2.70 3.38 5.73
CA VAL A 111 2.27 2.40 4.73
C VAL A 111 3.33 1.32 4.54
N ALA A 112 4.60 1.69 4.44
CA ALA A 112 5.69 0.74 4.24
C ALA A 112 5.84 -0.22 5.42
N THR A 113 5.74 0.27 6.66
CA THR A 113 5.73 -0.57 7.86
C THR A 113 4.57 -1.56 7.81
N ARG A 114 3.37 -1.11 7.43
CA ARG A 114 2.21 -2.00 7.32
C ARG A 114 2.40 -3.07 6.25
N VAL A 115 2.87 -2.70 5.06
CA VAL A 115 3.18 -3.62 3.95
C VAL A 115 4.17 -4.70 4.40
N GLN A 116 5.21 -4.33 5.15
CA GLN A 116 6.18 -5.30 5.67
C GLN A 116 5.59 -6.24 6.72
N LEU A 117 4.81 -5.70 7.68
CA LEU A 117 4.15 -6.52 8.70
C LEU A 117 3.17 -7.53 8.07
N GLU A 118 2.43 -7.11 7.06
CA GLU A 118 1.51 -8.00 6.34
C GLU A 118 2.25 -9.05 5.50
N ASN A 119 3.39 -8.70 4.90
CA ASN A 119 4.25 -9.66 4.21
C ASN A 119 4.82 -10.71 5.17
N GLU A 120 5.32 -10.29 6.33
CA GLU A 120 5.83 -11.20 7.37
C GLU A 120 4.74 -12.13 7.89
N TYR A 121 3.54 -11.59 8.15
CA TYR A 121 2.39 -12.39 8.55
C TYR A 121 2.00 -13.41 7.48
N ALA A 122 1.94 -13.00 6.21
CA ALA A 122 1.64 -13.92 5.12
C ALA A 122 2.68 -15.05 5.02
N ARG A 123 3.98 -14.72 5.13
CA ARG A 123 5.07 -15.70 5.04
C ARG A 123 5.06 -16.71 6.19
N THR A 124 4.70 -16.27 7.39
CA THR A 124 4.64 -17.14 8.58
C THR A 124 3.40 -18.02 8.61
N VAL A 125 2.25 -17.54 8.14
CA VAL A 125 1.01 -18.33 8.05
C VAL A 125 1.09 -19.43 6.99
N HIS A 126 1.86 -19.21 5.93
CA HIS A 126 2.09 -20.18 4.86
C HIS A 126 3.46 -20.87 4.93
N ALA A 127 4.19 -20.69 6.03
CA ALA A 127 5.38 -21.50 6.27
C ALA A 127 4.93 -22.95 6.45
N PRO A 128 5.52 -23.92 5.72
CA PRO A 128 5.19 -25.32 5.93
C PRO A 128 5.41 -25.66 7.40
N SER A 129 4.43 -26.32 8.01
CA SER A 129 4.61 -26.78 9.38
C SER A 129 5.71 -27.85 9.39
N PRO A 130 6.38 -28.09 10.54
CA PRO A 130 7.31 -29.21 10.67
C PRO A 130 6.68 -30.58 10.40
N GLN A 131 5.34 -30.66 10.33
CA GLN A 131 4.60 -31.84 9.92
C GLN A 131 4.50 -31.95 8.40
N ASP A 132 4.25 -30.86 7.69
CA ASP A 132 4.22 -30.81 6.22
C ASP A 132 5.60 -31.18 5.63
N GLU A 133 6.69 -30.70 6.23
CA GLU A 133 8.05 -31.06 5.80
C GLU A 133 8.38 -32.55 6.00
N LYS A 134 7.76 -33.20 7.00
CA LYS A 134 7.93 -34.64 7.25
C LYS A 134 7.09 -35.47 6.30
N GLU A 135 5.87 -35.05 5.98
CA GLU A 135 5.02 -35.71 4.99
C GLU A 135 5.62 -35.60 3.58
N ASP A 136 6.19 -34.45 3.21
CA ASP A 136 6.90 -34.30 1.93
C ASP A 136 8.16 -35.18 1.88
N GLN A 137 8.92 -35.29 2.98
CA GLN A 137 10.09 -36.19 3.06
C GLN A 137 9.70 -37.67 3.01
N LEU A 138 8.58 -38.06 3.63
CA LEU A 138 8.06 -39.42 3.56
C LEU A 138 7.62 -39.75 2.13
N THR A 139 6.90 -38.83 1.47
CA THR A 139 6.42 -39.00 0.09
C THR A 139 7.58 -39.10 -0.91
N LEU A 140 8.62 -38.28 -0.75
CA LEU A 140 9.83 -38.34 -1.58
C LEU A 140 10.61 -39.64 -1.38
N ASN A 141 10.70 -40.14 -0.15
CA ASN A 141 11.34 -41.43 0.15
C ASN A 141 10.53 -42.62 -0.40
N GLU A 142 9.20 -42.55 -0.36
CA GLU A 142 8.34 -43.60 -0.93
C GLU A 142 8.45 -43.65 -2.46
N LEU A 143 8.49 -42.50 -3.14
CA LEU A 143 8.65 -42.43 -4.59
C LEU A 143 10.03 -42.93 -5.06
N GLY A 144 11.09 -42.67 -4.29
CA GLY A 144 12.44 -43.19 -4.57
C GLY A 144 12.58 -44.71 -4.38
N GLN A 145 11.66 -45.36 -3.65
CA GLN A 145 11.65 -46.83 -3.51
C GLN A 145 10.93 -47.56 -4.65
N PHE A 146 10.20 -46.86 -5.51
CA PHE A 146 9.57 -47.44 -6.71
C PHE A 146 10.47 -47.44 -7.96
N GLU A 147 11.70 -46.89 -7.88
CA GLU A 147 12.66 -46.84 -9.00
C GLU A 147 13.72 -47.98 -9.00
N HIS A 148 13.47 -49.10 -8.30
CA HIS A 148 14.37 -50.27 -8.28
C HIS A 148 13.73 -51.57 -8.79
#